data_AF-A0A7W2IJA0-F1
#
_entry.id   AF-A0A7W2IJA0-F1
#
_cell.length_a   1.000
_cell.length_b   1.000
_cell.length_c   1.000
_cell.angle_alpha   90.00
_cell.angle_beta   90.00
_cell.angle_gamma   90.00
#
_symmetry.space_group_name_H-M   'P 1'
#
loop_
_entity.id
_entity.type
_entity.pdbx_description
1 polymer ?
#
loop_
_entity_poly.entity_id
_entity_poly.type
_entity_poly.pdbx_seq_one_letter_code
_entity_poly.pdbx_strand_id
1 'polypeptide(L)'
;MQTDSTRHNEILADFPREEVLGSVGGSQPKLLLKKSADGTYGPTQHSGDSLLARFEAADDVVGQLRTYFLRKQVENPDWTSEQNLERIRKGLASKAESGHWPFTPAEQAWIMNRLRNLCNS
;
A
#
# COMPACT_ATOMS: atom_id res chain seq x y z
N MET A 1 28.82 -16.07 4.65
CA MET A 1 27.43 -16.52 4.88
C MET A 1 26.57 -15.29 5.15
N GLN A 2 25.47 -15.15 4.40
CA GLN A 2 24.32 -14.23 4.58
C GLN A 2 23.81 -14.24 6.04
N THR A 3 23.09 -13.27 6.61
CA THR A 3 22.40 -12.00 6.25
C THR A 3 21.89 -11.43 7.59
N ASP A 4 21.74 -10.11 7.79
CA ASP A 4 20.43 -9.57 8.19
C ASP A 4 20.33 -8.04 8.11
N SER A 5 19.21 -7.65 7.51
CA SER A 5 18.47 -6.40 7.43
C SER A 5 18.94 -5.17 8.22
N THR A 6 19.53 -4.22 7.49
CA THR A 6 19.43 -2.80 7.81
C THR A 6 18.42 -2.17 6.86
N ARG A 7 17.12 -2.35 7.09
CA ARG A 7 16.11 -1.43 6.51
C ARG A 7 15.74 -0.44 7.59
N HIS A 8 16.26 0.78 7.44
CA HIS A 8 15.86 1.91 8.27
C HIS A 8 14.37 2.14 8.10
N ASN A 9 13.73 2.36 9.24
CA ASN A 9 12.30 2.43 9.51
C ASN A 9 11.67 3.74 8.99
N GLU A 10 11.93 4.09 7.73
CA GLU A 10 11.44 5.33 7.12
C GLU A 10 10.37 5.00 6.07
N ILE A 11 9.12 5.29 6.43
CA ILE A 11 7.99 5.26 5.50
C ILE A 11 8.34 6.18 4.33
N LEU A 12 8.32 5.63 3.12
CA LEU A 12 8.64 6.40 1.92
C LEU A 12 7.75 7.63 1.81
N ALA A 13 8.35 8.77 1.44
CA ALA A 13 7.68 10.07 1.48
C ALA A 13 6.40 10.11 0.64
N ASP A 14 6.37 9.34 -0.45
CA ASP A 14 5.26 9.21 -1.39
C ASP A 14 4.18 8.19 -0.99
N PHE A 15 4.37 7.45 0.12
CA PHE A 15 3.36 6.54 0.62
C PHE A 15 2.12 7.32 1.11
N PRO A 16 0.90 6.90 0.71
CA PRO A 16 -0.33 7.62 1.05
C PRO A 16 -0.57 7.63 2.56
N ARG A 17 -0.92 8.81 3.09
CA ARG A 17 -1.21 9.03 4.51
C ARG A 17 -2.69 9.36 4.69
N GLU A 18 -3.55 8.43 4.29
CA GLU A 18 -5.00 8.66 4.32
C GLU A 18 -5.47 9.13 5.70
N GLU A 19 -6.43 10.07 5.68
CA GLU A 19 -7.06 10.57 6.89
C GLU A 19 -8.15 9.58 7.33
N VAL A 20 -8.05 9.07 8.56
CA VAL A 20 -9.00 8.11 9.11
C VAL A 20 -10.08 8.82 9.89
N LEU A 21 -11.33 8.59 9.54
CA LEU A 21 -12.46 8.87 10.42
C LEU A 21 -12.48 7.82 11.53
N GLY A 22 -11.85 8.12 12.66
CA GLY A 22 -11.87 7.23 13.83
C GLY A 22 -13.27 7.15 14.43
N SER A 23 -13.74 5.94 14.75
CA SER A 23 -14.95 5.71 15.53
C SER A 23 -14.59 4.98 16.83
N VAL A 24 -15.03 5.50 17.98
CA VAL A 24 -14.83 4.84 19.28
C VAL A 24 -16.12 4.15 19.70
N GLY A 25 -16.01 2.88 20.08
CA GLY A 25 -17.12 2.09 20.60
C GLY A 25 -17.65 2.63 21.93
N GLY A 26 -18.96 2.86 21.99
CA GLY A 26 -19.74 3.22 23.18
C GLY A 26 -21.24 3.06 22.86
N SER A 27 -22.12 3.32 23.84
CA SER A 27 -23.59 3.25 23.67
C SER A 27 -24.13 4.09 22.48
N GLN A 28 -23.33 5.07 22.02
CA GLN A 28 -23.52 5.79 20.76
C GLN A 28 -22.18 5.93 20.03
N PRO A 29 -22.16 5.86 18.68
CA PRO A 29 -20.94 6.05 17.90
C PRO A 29 -20.43 7.48 18.07
N LYS A 30 -19.14 7.64 18.45
CA LYS A 30 -18.47 8.95 18.54
C LYS A 30 -17.41 9.06 17.45
N LEU A 31 -17.47 10.14 16.67
CA LEU A 31 -16.46 10.49 15.66
C LEU A 31 -15.26 11.15 16.32
N LEU A 32 -14.05 10.67 16.01
CA LEU A 32 -12.81 11.32 16.40
C LEU A 32 -12.42 12.36 15.36
N LEU A 33 -12.31 13.61 15.80
CA LEU A 33 -11.84 14.73 14.99
C LEU A 33 -10.67 15.42 15.68
N LYS A 34 -9.66 15.82 14.92
CA LYS A 34 -8.55 16.67 15.36
C LYS A 34 -8.91 18.13 15.10
N LYS A 35 -8.75 18.98 16.12
CA LYS A 35 -8.91 20.43 15.97
C LYS A 35 -7.63 21.04 15.39
N SER A 36 -7.78 21.80 14.31
CA SER A 36 -6.73 22.57 13.65
C SER A 36 -6.49 23.91 14.36
N ALA A 37 -5.34 24.54 14.10
CA ALA A 37 -4.96 25.83 14.69
C ALA A 37 -5.91 26.98 14.31
N ASP A 38 -6.59 26.84 13.17
CA ASP A 38 -7.62 27.76 12.66
C ASP A 38 -9.01 27.53 13.29
N GLY A 39 -9.13 26.57 14.21
CA GLY A 39 -10.37 26.25 14.91
C GLY A 39 -11.28 25.26 14.19
N THR A 40 -10.90 24.77 13.00
CA THR A 40 -11.65 23.74 12.26
C THR A 40 -11.41 22.35 12.84
N TYR A 41 -12.30 21.40 12.55
CA TYR A 41 -12.20 20.00 12.99
C TYR A 41 -12.09 19.10 11.75
N GLY A 42 -11.06 18.26 11.69
CA GLY A 42 -10.82 17.32 10.59
C GLY A 42 -10.61 15.88 11.08
N PRO A 43 -10.59 14.87 10.20
CA PRO A 43 -10.36 13.48 10.58
C PRO A 43 -8.97 13.28 11.21
N THR A 44 -8.80 12.20 11.97
CA THR A 44 -7.50 11.85 12.56
C THR A 44 -6.62 11.17 11.52
N GLN A 45 -5.36 11.58 11.37
CA GLN A 45 -4.40 10.80 10.59
C GLN A 45 -4.16 9.43 11.25
N HIS A 46 -3.75 8.43 10.49
CA HIS A 46 -3.24 7.17 11.04
C HIS A 46 -2.25 7.45 12.19
N SER A 47 -2.34 6.71 13.31
CA SER A 47 -1.23 6.71 14.26
C SER A 47 0.05 6.28 13.51
N GLY A 48 1.21 6.82 13.91
CA GLY A 48 2.49 6.50 13.24
C GLY A 48 2.72 5.00 13.09
N ASP A 49 2.36 4.22 14.11
CA ASP A 49 2.46 2.76 14.12
C ASP A 49 1.50 2.09 13.11
N SER A 50 0.30 2.64 12.92
CA SER A 50 -0.65 2.14 11.93
C SER A 50 -0.18 2.41 10.50
N LEU A 51 0.41 3.59 10.26
CA LEU A 51 0.93 3.95 8.95
C LEU A 51 2.15 3.10 8.57
N LEU A 52 3.05 2.87 9.52
CA LEU A 52 4.21 2.01 9.31
C LEU A 52 3.79 0.58 8.96
N ALA A 53 2.87 -0.02 9.72
CA ALA A 53 2.39 -1.36 9.45
C ALA A 53 1.74 -1.50 8.05
N ARG A 54 1.01 -0.47 7.62
CA ARG A 54 0.42 -0.42 6.26
C ARG A 54 1.49 -0.28 5.18
N PHE A 55 2.49 0.56 5.41
CA PHE A 55 3.64 0.69 4.52
C PHE A 55 4.42 -0.62 4.38
N GLU A 56 4.75 -1.29 5.48
CA GLU A 56 5.46 -2.57 5.49
C GLU A 56 4.69 -3.65 4.73
N ALA A 57 3.37 -3.74 4.96
CA ALA A 57 2.51 -4.68 4.24
C ALA A 57 2.48 -4.39 2.73
N ALA A 58 2.42 -3.11 2.34
CA ALA A 58 2.45 -2.71 0.93
C ALA A 58 3.82 -2.97 0.28
N ASP A 59 4.92 -2.68 0.97
CA ASP A 59 6.29 -2.91 0.47
C ASP A 59 6.60 -4.40 0.31
N ASP A 60 6.13 -5.24 1.25
CA ASP A 60 6.25 -6.69 1.13
C ASP A 60 5.49 -7.22 -0.10
N VAL A 61 4.25 -6.76 -0.31
CA VAL A 61 3.46 -7.12 -1.50
C VAL A 61 4.14 -6.67 -2.79
N VAL A 62 4.77 -5.49 -2.82
CA VAL A 62 5.59 -5.05 -3.97
C VAL A 62 6.72 -6.05 -4.24
N GLY A 63 7.42 -6.52 -3.20
CA GLY A 63 8.48 -7.54 -3.32
C GLY A 63 7.96 -8.86 -3.89
N GLN A 64 6.82 -9.33 -3.41
CA GLN A 64 6.17 -10.55 -3.92
C GLN A 64 5.74 -10.38 -5.38
N LEU A 65 5.14 -9.24 -5.73
CA LEU A 65 4.70 -8.93 -7.09
C LEU A 65 5.86 -8.78 -8.07
N ARG A 66 7.00 -8.24 -7.63
CA ARG A 66 8.23 -8.19 -8.44
C ARG A 66 8.74 -9.59 -8.77
N THR A 67 8.81 -10.47 -7.78
CA THR A 67 9.19 -11.87 -7.98
C THR A 67 8.24 -12.57 -8.95
N TYR A 68 6.93 -12.35 -8.78
CA TYR A 68 5.91 -12.85 -9.70
C TYR A 68 6.09 -12.30 -11.13
N PHE A 69 6.33 -10.99 -11.27
CA PHE A 69 6.54 -10.32 -12.54
C PHE A 69 7.72 -10.93 -13.31
N LEU A 70 8.89 -11.04 -12.67
CA LEU A 70 10.10 -11.58 -13.28
C LEU A 70 9.91 -13.04 -13.70
N ARG A 71 9.30 -13.85 -12.84
CA ARG A 71 8.98 -15.25 -13.18
C ARG A 71 8.06 -15.33 -14.40
N LYS A 72 7.06 -14.47 -14.49
CA LYS A 72 6.12 -14.48 -15.62
C LYS A 72 6.73 -14.01 -16.94
N GLN A 73 7.69 -13.09 -16.90
CA GLN A 73 8.46 -12.72 -18.09
C GLN A 73 9.27 -13.90 -18.64
N VAL A 74 9.91 -14.70 -17.78
CA VAL A 74 10.66 -15.89 -18.21
C VAL A 74 9.72 -16.98 -18.74
N GLU A 75 8.58 -17.21 -18.06
CA GLU A 75 7.59 -18.22 -18.46
C GLU A 75 6.84 -17.85 -19.75
N ASN A 76 6.72 -16.56 -20.08
CA ASN A 76 5.90 -16.07 -21.19
C ASN A 76 6.69 -14.98 -21.96
N PRO A 77 7.66 -15.37 -22.80
CA PRO A 77 8.52 -14.42 -23.51
C PRO A 77 7.73 -13.52 -24.48
N ASP A 78 6.55 -13.94 -24.92
CA ASP A 78 5.68 -13.16 -25.80
C ASP A 78 4.89 -12.06 -25.07
N TRP A 79 4.89 -12.06 -23.72
CA TRP A 79 4.18 -11.04 -22.95
C TRP A 79 5.01 -9.79 -22.81
N THR A 80 4.40 -8.64 -23.13
CA THR A 80 5.04 -7.35 -22.84
C THR A 80 5.03 -7.07 -21.34
N SER A 81 5.96 -6.23 -20.89
CA SER A 81 6.00 -5.75 -19.51
C SER A 81 4.67 -5.09 -19.11
N GLU A 82 4.07 -4.31 -20.01
CA GLU A 82 2.79 -3.64 -19.79
C GLU A 82 1.65 -4.64 -19.61
N GLN A 83 1.62 -5.72 -20.41
CA GLN A 83 0.61 -6.78 -20.26
C GLN A 83 0.74 -7.46 -18.90
N ASN A 84 1.96 -7.76 -18.45
CA ASN A 84 2.19 -8.37 -17.14
C ASN A 84 1.80 -7.42 -16.00
N LEU A 85 2.18 -6.13 -16.08
CA LEU A 85 1.78 -5.10 -15.12
C LEU A 85 0.25 -4.92 -15.07
N GLU A 86 -0.44 -4.95 -16.20
CA GLU A 86 -1.90 -4.83 -16.23
C GLU A 86 -2.60 -6.04 -15.60
N ARG A 87 -2.04 -7.25 -15.77
CA ARG A 87 -2.54 -8.45 -15.08
C ARG A 87 -2.37 -8.34 -13.57
N ILE A 88 -1.22 -7.83 -13.12
CA ILE A 88 -0.97 -7.59 -11.70
C ILE A 88 -1.94 -6.54 -11.16
N ARG A 89 -2.15 -5.43 -11.88
CA ARG A 89 -3.11 -4.38 -11.49
C ARG A 89 -4.52 -4.93 -11.30
N LYS A 90 -5.01 -5.75 -12.25
CA LYS A 90 -6.32 -6.40 -12.15
C LYS A 90 -6.40 -7.37 -10.97
N GLY A 91 -5.35 -8.15 -10.74
CA GLY A 91 -5.29 -9.08 -9.61
C GLY A 91 -5.28 -8.36 -8.25
N LEU A 92 -4.54 -7.27 -8.14
CA LEU A 92 -4.50 -6.41 -6.96
C LEU A 92 -5.88 -5.81 -6.65
N ALA A 93 -6.52 -5.19 -7.66
CA ALA A 93 -7.85 -4.60 -7.52
C ALA A 93 -8.89 -5.65 -7.11
N SER A 94 -8.91 -6.82 -7.78
CA SER A 94 -9.86 -7.89 -7.46
C SER A 94 -9.69 -8.42 -6.03
N LYS A 95 -8.46 -8.55 -5.52
CA LYS A 95 -8.21 -8.97 -4.14
C LYS A 95 -8.62 -7.92 -3.11
N ALA A 96 -8.46 -6.63 -3.44
CA ALA A 96 -8.91 -5.55 -2.58
C ALA A 96 -10.45 -5.44 -2.56
N GLU A 97 -11.10 -5.50 -3.72
CA GLU A 97 -12.56 -5.45 -3.85
C GLU A 97 -13.26 -6.61 -3.14
N SER A 98 -12.67 -7.80 -3.17
CA SER A 98 -13.17 -8.97 -2.45
C SER A 98 -12.84 -8.97 -0.95
N GLY A 99 -12.17 -7.93 -0.44
CA GLY A 99 -11.80 -7.79 0.97
C GLY A 99 -10.68 -8.72 1.44
N HIS A 100 -10.03 -9.46 0.53
CA HIS A 100 -8.90 -10.33 0.89
C HIS A 100 -7.68 -9.51 1.28
N TRP A 101 -7.45 -8.39 0.59
CA TRP A 101 -6.33 -7.50 0.84
C TRP A 101 -6.84 -6.15 1.35
N PRO A 102 -6.31 -5.65 2.48
CA PRO A 102 -6.86 -4.48 3.14
C PRO A 102 -6.40 -3.15 2.53
N PHE A 103 -5.94 -3.12 1.27
CA PHE A 103 -5.33 -1.94 0.66
C PHE A 103 -6.35 -0.95 0.10
N THR A 104 -6.18 0.32 0.44
CA THR A 104 -7.02 1.41 -0.10
C THR A 104 -6.69 1.66 -1.57
N PRO A 105 -7.55 2.37 -2.33
CA PRO A 105 -7.23 2.72 -3.72
C PRO A 105 -5.91 3.50 -3.86
N ALA A 106 -5.58 4.38 -2.91
CA ALA A 106 -4.33 5.15 -2.94
C ALA A 106 -3.11 4.24 -2.74
N GLU A 107 -3.20 3.28 -1.82
CA GLU A 107 -2.12 2.31 -1.58
C GLU A 107 -1.96 1.35 -2.76
N GLN A 108 -3.05 0.92 -3.39
CA GLN A 108 -2.98 0.11 -4.61
C GLN A 108 -2.26 0.86 -5.73
N ALA A 109 -2.53 2.15 -5.89
CA ALA A 109 -1.82 3.00 -6.85
C ALA A 109 -0.33 3.12 -6.51
N TRP A 110 0.00 3.31 -5.22
CA TRP A 110 1.37 3.34 -4.74
C TRP A 110 2.12 2.03 -5.02
N ILE A 111 1.53 0.88 -4.70
CA ILE A 111 2.07 -0.46 -4.97
C ILE A 111 2.40 -0.60 -6.47
N MET A 112 1.46 -0.23 -7.35
CA MET A 112 1.66 -0.33 -8.80
C MET A 112 2.75 0.61 -9.31
N ASN A 113 2.83 1.83 -8.80
CA ASN A 113 3.86 2.78 -9.18
C ASN A 113 5.25 2.29 -8.75
N ARG A 114 5.36 1.84 -7.50
CA ARG A 114 6.60 1.27 -6.95
C ARG A 114 7.05 0.05 -7.73
N LEU A 115 6.14 -0.87 -8.04
CA LEU A 115 6.42 -2.05 -8.85
C LEU A 115 6.92 -1.67 -10.25
N ARG A 116 6.25 -0.72 -10.92
CA ARG A 116 6.69 -0.23 -12.25
C ARG A 116 8.11 0.30 -12.20
N ASN A 117 8.44 1.10 -11.19
CA ASN A 117 9.80 1.65 -11.04
C ASN A 117 10.84 0.55 -10.85
N LEU A 118 10.53 -0.50 -10.09
CA LEU A 118 11.43 -1.64 -9.85
C LEU A 118 11.58 -2.61 -11.03
N CYS A 119 10.64 -2.58 -11.98
CA CYS A 119 10.60 -3.48 -13.15
C CYS A 119 11.00 -2.79 -14.46
N ASN A 120 10.96 -1.45 -14.51
CA ASN A 120 11.41 -0.64 -15.65
C ASN A 120 12.83 -0.07 -15.46
N SER A 121 13.53 -0.45 -14.39
CA SER A 121 14.93 -0.07 -14.12
C SER A 121 15.91 -1.10 -14.66
#